data_AF-A0A4S4GB73-F1
#
_entry.id   AF-A0A4S4GB73-F1
#
_cell.length_a   1.000
_cell.length_b   1.000
_cell.length_c   1.000
_cell.angle_alpha   90.00
_cell.angle_beta   90.00
_cell.angle_gamma   90.00
#
_symmetry.space_group_name_H-M   'P 1'
#
loop_
_entity.id
_entity.type
_entity.pdbx_description
1 polymer ?
#
loop_
_entity_poly.entity_id
_entity_poly.type
_entity_poly.pdbx_seq_one_letter_code
_entity_poly.pdbx_strand_id
1 'polypeptide(L)'
;MAKAVHDKRKKGSRRKKKAGQSKWRERAKNLGKDLLFAVVCAAVYLSADALMGRTILRGVNGDILNFVMILVMALPVVLLPIRSWIMGVRDWPSFLLNAFIGLLAGVGLFYLSITVWLGTNYLIPHSEPYERKAVVYGMKAEHRYRQAAHNYVNLRFTDNGEWYRYDADYDEYKNLQPGDTCIVTLRDGIWRYPAIRHLQPPEKSASPQRDIKSLLNHLNERKTDRLYKALSGSENSLRYGKPICVKYVTSVDMADEFRVGLFNITTFEEIADGKRVFVECTWNLGHKDEYGEEQRLTYWYEQRAGALYPVDSVYWDTGMDF
;
A
#
# COMPACT_ATOMS: atom_id res chain seq x y z
N MET A 1 29.40 3.86 -70.11
CA MET A 1 29.78 3.72 -68.68
C MET A 1 28.73 4.24 -67.67
N ALA A 2 27.99 5.33 -67.93
CA ALA A 2 27.04 5.91 -66.96
C ALA A 2 25.88 5.00 -66.50
N LYS A 3 25.34 4.15 -67.38
CA LYS A 3 24.22 3.23 -67.07
C LYS A 3 24.59 2.16 -66.02
N ALA A 4 25.80 1.61 -66.11
CA ALA A 4 26.29 0.56 -65.20
C ALA A 4 26.56 1.09 -63.77
N VAL A 5 26.98 2.36 -63.64
CA VAL A 5 27.14 3.03 -62.33
C VAL A 5 25.78 3.31 -61.70
N HIS A 6 24.80 3.73 -62.50
CA HIS A 6 23.46 4.03 -62.02
C HIS A 6 22.69 2.78 -61.53
N ASP A 7 22.88 1.63 -62.19
CA ASP A 7 22.27 0.36 -61.77
C ASP A 7 22.93 -0.25 -60.53
N LYS A 8 24.26 -0.14 -60.39
CA LYS A 8 24.95 -0.55 -59.15
C LYS A 8 24.50 0.29 -57.96
N ARG A 9 24.29 1.61 -58.14
CA ARG A 9 23.79 2.52 -57.10
C ARG A 9 22.35 2.19 -56.69
N LYS A 10 21.46 1.87 -57.64
CA LYS A 10 20.08 1.39 -57.35
C LYS A 10 20.05 0.03 -56.64
N LYS A 11 20.89 -0.93 -57.03
CA LYS A 11 21.00 -2.24 -56.36
C LYS A 11 21.54 -2.12 -54.92
N GLY A 12 22.54 -1.27 -54.69
CA GLY A 12 23.08 -0.99 -53.34
C GLY A 12 22.05 -0.33 -52.42
N SER A 13 21.29 0.64 -52.94
CA SER A 13 20.20 1.31 -52.21
C SER A 13 19.06 0.34 -51.84
N ARG A 14 18.60 -0.51 -52.78
CA ARG A 14 17.57 -1.54 -52.50
C ARG A 14 18.03 -2.57 -51.46
N ARG A 15 19.30 -3.01 -51.49
CA ARG A 15 19.87 -3.91 -50.47
C ARG A 15 19.94 -3.26 -49.09
N LYS A 16 20.39 -2.00 -48.99
CA LYS A 16 20.39 -1.23 -47.73
C LYS A 16 18.97 -1.06 -47.15
N LYS A 17 17.99 -0.76 -48.00
CA LYS A 17 16.59 -0.58 -47.58
C LYS A 17 15.97 -1.90 -47.08
N LYS A 18 16.23 -3.03 -47.75
CA LYS A 18 15.80 -4.37 -47.29
C LYS A 18 16.47 -4.79 -45.98
N ALA A 19 17.77 -4.52 -45.81
CA ALA A 19 18.49 -4.79 -44.57
C ALA A 19 18.00 -3.91 -43.39
N GLY A 20 17.66 -2.65 -43.65
CA GLY A 20 17.03 -1.77 -42.65
C GLY A 20 15.63 -2.26 -42.23
N GLN A 21 14.82 -2.70 -43.20
CA GLN A 21 13.50 -3.28 -42.93
C GLN A 21 13.57 -4.60 -42.14
N SER A 22 14.56 -5.48 -42.41
CA SER A 22 14.71 -6.72 -41.63
C SER A 22 15.16 -6.44 -40.20
N LYS A 23 16.11 -5.52 -40.00
CA LYS A 23 16.54 -5.08 -38.65
C LYS A 23 15.41 -4.44 -37.85
N TRP A 24 14.54 -3.67 -38.49
CA TRP A 24 13.39 -3.05 -37.82
C TRP A 24 12.34 -4.11 -37.43
N ARG A 25 12.07 -5.09 -38.29
CA ARG A 25 11.18 -6.23 -37.97
C ARG A 25 11.71 -7.09 -36.83
N GLU A 26 13.02 -7.33 -36.75
CA GLU A 26 13.64 -8.05 -35.64
C GLU A 26 13.52 -7.27 -34.32
N ARG A 27 13.78 -5.96 -34.33
CA ARG A 27 13.58 -5.09 -33.15
C ARG A 27 12.13 -5.06 -32.69
N ALA A 28 11.17 -4.96 -33.61
CA ALA A 28 9.75 -5.00 -33.30
C ALA A 28 9.32 -6.35 -32.71
N LYS A 29 9.88 -7.46 -33.20
CA LYS A 29 9.64 -8.80 -32.62
C LYS A 29 10.21 -8.93 -31.22
N ASN A 30 11.40 -8.39 -30.96
CA ASN A 30 12.01 -8.42 -29.63
C ASN A 30 11.23 -7.54 -28.65
N LEU A 31 10.90 -6.31 -29.03
CA LEU A 31 10.02 -5.42 -28.24
C LEU A 31 8.65 -6.06 -27.97
N GLY A 32 8.07 -6.76 -28.94
CA GLY A 32 6.80 -7.47 -28.75
C GLY A 32 6.90 -8.63 -27.75
N LYS A 33 8.04 -9.35 -27.73
CA LYS A 33 8.30 -10.41 -26.73
C LYS A 33 8.49 -9.82 -25.33
N ASP A 34 9.26 -8.73 -25.23
CA ASP A 34 9.52 -8.07 -23.95
C ASP A 34 8.23 -7.49 -23.37
N LEU A 35 7.38 -6.89 -24.21
CA LEU A 35 6.06 -6.40 -23.81
C LEU A 35 5.15 -7.54 -23.37
N LEU A 36 5.09 -8.64 -24.12
CA LEU A 36 4.29 -9.82 -23.74
C LEU A 36 4.75 -10.39 -22.39
N PHE A 37 6.06 -10.48 -22.18
CA PHE A 37 6.63 -10.93 -20.92
C PHE A 37 6.27 -9.99 -19.76
N ALA A 38 6.39 -8.68 -19.95
CA ALA A 38 5.98 -7.69 -18.96
C ALA A 38 4.49 -7.79 -18.59
N VAL A 39 3.62 -8.01 -19.58
CA VAL A 39 2.17 -8.22 -19.36
C VAL A 39 1.92 -9.48 -18.53
N VAL A 40 2.62 -10.59 -18.82
CA VAL A 40 2.49 -11.83 -18.04
C VAL A 40 2.95 -11.62 -16.60
N CYS A 41 4.10 -10.97 -16.38
CA CYS A 41 4.59 -10.66 -15.04
C CYS A 41 3.60 -9.78 -14.26
N ALA A 42 3.05 -8.75 -14.89
CA ALA A 42 2.04 -7.89 -14.28
C ALA A 42 0.76 -8.68 -13.93
N ALA A 43 0.29 -9.55 -14.83
CA ALA A 43 -0.89 -10.38 -14.58
C ALA A 43 -0.68 -11.33 -13.40
N VAL A 44 0.49 -11.95 -13.29
CA VAL A 44 0.84 -12.85 -12.17
C VAL A 44 0.93 -12.09 -10.85
N TYR A 45 1.59 -10.93 -10.85
CA TYR A 45 1.73 -10.08 -9.67
C TYR A 45 0.37 -9.59 -9.15
N LEU A 46 -0.43 -8.97 -10.02
CA LEU A 46 -1.74 -8.41 -9.66
C LEU A 46 -2.70 -9.51 -9.17
N SER A 47 -2.62 -10.71 -9.76
CA SER A 47 -3.43 -11.84 -9.32
C SER A 47 -3.01 -12.35 -7.94
N ALA A 48 -1.70 -12.45 -7.67
CA ALA A 48 -1.18 -12.86 -6.37
C ALA A 48 -1.62 -11.88 -5.28
N ASP A 49 -1.48 -10.58 -5.54
CA ASP A 49 -1.81 -9.51 -4.63
C ASP A 49 -3.31 -9.51 -4.26
N ALA A 50 -4.18 -9.58 -5.27
CA ALA A 50 -5.62 -9.67 -5.05
C ALA A 50 -6.04 -10.91 -4.25
N LEU A 51 -5.39 -12.06 -4.49
CA LEU A 51 -5.66 -13.30 -3.75
C LEU A 51 -5.19 -13.23 -2.29
N MET A 52 -4.07 -12.56 -2.03
CA MET A 52 -3.58 -12.32 -0.66
C MET A 52 -4.55 -11.42 0.12
N GLY A 53 -5.08 -10.36 -0.52
CA GLY A 53 -6.05 -9.44 0.10
C GLY A 53 -7.43 -10.05 0.39
N ARG A 54 -7.73 -11.25 -0.15
CA ARG A 54 -9.01 -11.97 0.03
C ARG A 54 -8.89 -13.25 0.85
N THR A 55 -7.68 -13.74 1.12
CA THR A 55 -7.46 -15.00 1.84
C THR A 55 -6.93 -14.74 3.24
N ILE A 56 -7.58 -15.30 4.26
CA ILE A 56 -7.15 -15.23 5.65
C ILE A 56 -6.09 -16.31 5.89
N LEU A 57 -4.81 -15.93 5.78
CA LEU A 57 -3.67 -16.82 5.98
C LEU A 57 -3.34 -16.97 7.47
N ARG A 58 -4.22 -17.66 8.21
CA ARG A 58 -4.02 -17.95 9.63
C ARG A 58 -3.06 -19.11 9.84
N GLY A 59 -2.17 -19.00 10.84
CA GLY A 59 -1.38 -20.13 11.34
C GLY A 59 -0.27 -20.60 10.41
N VAL A 60 -0.06 -19.93 9.29
CA VAL A 60 1.14 -20.12 8.48
C VAL A 60 2.29 -19.56 9.28
N ASN A 61 3.21 -20.43 9.71
CA ASN A 61 4.39 -19.98 10.43
C ASN A 61 5.16 -19.01 9.52
N GLY A 62 5.23 -17.74 9.92
CA GLY A 62 5.88 -16.68 9.16
C GLY A 62 7.33 -17.02 8.84
N ASP A 63 8.02 -17.75 9.72
CA ASP A 63 9.39 -18.20 9.51
C ASP A 63 9.48 -19.28 8.42
N ILE A 64 8.53 -20.21 8.37
CA ILE A 64 8.48 -21.24 7.32
C ILE A 64 8.15 -20.60 5.98
N LEU A 65 7.20 -19.67 5.94
CA LEU A 65 6.83 -18.98 4.70
C LEU A 65 7.99 -18.12 4.20
N ASN A 66 8.62 -17.34 5.08
CA ASN A 66 9.82 -16.57 4.77
C ASN A 66 10.96 -17.47 4.29
N PHE A 67 11.18 -18.62 4.93
CA PHE A 67 12.21 -19.57 4.51
C PHE A 67 11.94 -20.14 3.12
N VAL A 68 10.71 -20.60 2.85
CA VAL A 68 10.31 -21.11 1.52
C VAL A 68 10.42 -20.00 0.47
N MET A 69 10.06 -18.76 0.83
CA MET A 69 10.21 -17.60 -0.05
C MET A 69 11.67 -17.35 -0.40
N ILE A 70 12.54 -17.26 0.60
CA ILE A 70 13.98 -17.06 0.39
C ILE A 70 14.54 -18.20 -0.46
N LEU A 71 14.11 -19.44 -0.25
CA LEU A 71 14.55 -20.59 -1.01
C LEU A 71 14.13 -20.49 -2.49
N VAL A 72 12.86 -20.22 -2.79
CA VAL A 72 12.36 -20.06 -4.17
C VAL A 72 13.05 -18.89 -4.88
N MET A 73 13.38 -17.83 -4.14
CA MET A 73 14.06 -16.65 -4.67
C MET A 73 15.56 -16.87 -4.89
N ALA A 74 16.24 -17.56 -3.97
CA ALA A 74 17.69 -17.76 -4.00
C ALA A 74 18.11 -18.88 -4.96
N LEU A 75 17.26 -19.88 -5.17
CA LEU A 75 17.58 -21.04 -6.01
C LEU A 75 17.98 -20.64 -7.45
N PRO A 76 17.23 -19.79 -8.17
CA PRO A 76 17.62 -19.37 -9.52
C PRO A 76 18.83 -18.43 -9.52
N VAL A 77 19.01 -17.61 -8.47
CA VAL A 77 20.19 -16.73 -8.29
C VAL A 77 21.48 -17.54 -8.22
N VAL A 78 21.44 -18.75 -7.64
CA VAL A 78 22.61 -19.64 -7.52
C VAL A 78 22.72 -20.57 -8.74
N LEU A 79 21.61 -21.16 -9.19
CA LEU A 79 21.62 -22.15 -10.26
C LEU A 79 21.99 -21.59 -11.63
N LEU A 80 21.59 -20.36 -11.97
CA LEU A 80 21.92 -19.78 -13.27
C LEU A 80 23.42 -19.46 -13.43
N PRO A 81 24.10 -18.86 -12.45
CA PRO A 81 25.56 -18.78 -12.42
C PRO A 81 26.26 -20.15 -12.53
N ILE A 82 25.85 -21.14 -11.73
CA ILE A 82 26.43 -22.49 -11.77
C ILE A 82 26.27 -23.11 -13.16
N ARG A 83 25.08 -23.03 -13.75
CA ARG A 83 24.82 -23.49 -15.11
C ARG A 83 25.74 -22.79 -16.12
N SER A 84 25.92 -21.48 -16.01
CA SER A 84 26.81 -20.71 -16.88
C SER A 84 28.27 -21.16 -16.75
N TRP A 85 28.71 -21.47 -15.53
CA TRP A 85 30.04 -22.01 -15.28
C TRP A 85 30.24 -23.38 -15.93
N ILE A 86 29.26 -24.28 -15.80
CA ILE A 86 29.25 -25.60 -16.44
C ILE A 86 29.31 -25.47 -17.97
N MET A 87 28.65 -24.45 -18.54
CA MET A 87 28.69 -24.14 -19.97
C MET A 87 30.00 -23.47 -20.44
N GLY A 88 30.99 -23.33 -19.56
CA GLY A 88 32.32 -22.83 -19.89
C GLY A 88 32.47 -21.31 -19.84
N VAL A 89 31.45 -20.58 -19.39
CA VAL A 89 31.52 -19.12 -19.20
C VAL A 89 32.34 -18.85 -17.94
N ARG A 90 33.34 -17.97 -18.05
CA ARG A 90 34.29 -17.68 -16.95
C ARG A 90 34.49 -16.20 -16.68
N ASP A 91 33.80 -15.32 -17.39
CA ASP A 91 33.89 -13.89 -17.20
C ASP A 91 32.92 -13.41 -16.10
N TRP A 92 33.44 -12.57 -15.21
CA TRP A 92 32.70 -11.99 -14.09
C TRP A 92 31.41 -11.24 -14.49
N PRO A 93 31.38 -10.45 -15.58
CA PRO A 93 30.15 -9.78 -16.01
C PRO A 93 29.01 -10.74 -16.35
N SER A 94 29.29 -11.85 -17.04
CA SER A 94 28.27 -12.86 -17.35
C SER A 94 27.76 -13.56 -16.09
N PHE A 95 28.61 -13.77 -15.07
CA PHE A 95 28.16 -14.30 -13.79
C PHE A 95 27.18 -13.35 -13.09
N LEU A 96 27.50 -12.06 -13.02
CA LEU A 96 26.62 -11.05 -12.43
C LEU A 96 25.30 -10.93 -13.20
N LEU A 97 25.35 -10.95 -14.53
CA LEU A 97 24.15 -10.90 -15.36
C LEU A 97 23.25 -12.12 -15.12
N ASN A 98 23.81 -13.33 -15.04
CA ASN A 98 23.04 -14.54 -14.74
C ASN A 98 22.46 -14.53 -13.33
N ALA A 99 23.18 -14.00 -12.33
CA ALA A 99 22.66 -13.83 -10.98
C ALA A 99 21.47 -12.85 -10.95
N PHE A 100 21.58 -11.73 -11.68
CA PHE A 100 20.49 -10.76 -11.83
C PHE A 100 19.27 -11.34 -12.55
N ILE A 101 19.47 -12.09 -13.64
CA ILE A 101 18.40 -12.82 -14.32
C ILE A 101 17.78 -13.85 -13.36
N GLY A 102 18.59 -14.50 -12.53
CA GLY A 102 18.14 -15.42 -11.49
C GLY A 102 17.25 -14.74 -10.46
N LEU A 103 17.60 -13.53 -10.03
CA LEU A 103 16.78 -12.74 -9.11
C LEU A 103 15.41 -12.45 -9.73
N LEU A 104 15.37 -11.97 -10.97
CA LEU A 104 14.11 -11.69 -11.68
C LEU A 104 13.26 -12.95 -11.87
N ALA A 105 13.89 -14.07 -12.22
CA ALA A 105 13.22 -15.36 -12.35
C ALA A 105 12.68 -15.85 -11.00
N GLY A 106 13.43 -15.67 -9.92
CA GLY A 106 13.02 -15.99 -8.56
C GLY A 106 11.77 -15.21 -8.15
N VAL A 107 11.77 -13.89 -8.36
CA VAL A 107 10.60 -13.01 -8.09
C VAL A 107 9.38 -13.50 -8.86
N GLY A 108 9.53 -13.78 -10.16
CA GLY A 108 8.44 -14.26 -11.00
C GLY A 108 7.89 -15.62 -10.54
N LEU A 109 8.77 -16.58 -10.23
CA LEU A 109 8.39 -17.90 -9.73
C LEU A 109 7.69 -17.82 -8.37
N PHE A 110 8.14 -16.92 -7.51
CA PHE A 110 7.53 -16.69 -6.21
C PHE A 110 6.07 -16.23 -6.34
N TYR A 111 5.80 -15.15 -7.09
CA TYR A 111 4.44 -14.67 -7.29
C TYR A 111 3.57 -15.68 -8.04
N LEU A 112 4.15 -16.42 -9.00
CA LEU A 112 3.43 -17.50 -9.68
C LEU A 112 3.04 -18.62 -8.72
N SER A 113 3.93 -18.98 -7.79
CA SER A 113 3.66 -20.00 -6.77
C SER A 113 2.55 -19.55 -5.81
N ILE A 114 2.56 -18.28 -5.37
CA ILE A 114 1.46 -17.71 -4.58
C ILE A 114 0.15 -17.74 -5.35
N THR A 115 0.15 -17.29 -6.61
CA THR A 115 -1.07 -17.28 -7.43
C THR A 115 -1.63 -18.68 -7.61
N VAL A 116 -0.79 -19.70 -7.83
CA VAL A 116 -1.25 -21.09 -7.93
C VAL A 116 -1.77 -21.59 -6.57
N TRP A 117 -1.05 -21.32 -5.48
CA TRP A 117 -1.42 -21.79 -4.14
C TRP A 117 -2.72 -21.14 -3.65
N LEU A 118 -2.79 -19.82 -3.62
CA LEU A 118 -3.99 -19.09 -3.20
C LEU A 118 -5.11 -19.19 -4.23
N GLY A 119 -4.78 -19.29 -5.51
CA GLY A 119 -5.77 -19.48 -6.58
C GLY A 119 -6.46 -20.84 -6.47
N THR A 120 -5.71 -21.91 -6.20
CA THR A 120 -6.31 -23.23 -5.92
C THR A 120 -7.11 -23.22 -4.62
N ASN A 121 -6.66 -22.50 -3.58
CA ASN A 121 -7.47 -22.27 -2.38
C ASN A 121 -8.79 -21.57 -2.71
N TYR A 122 -8.72 -20.51 -3.50
CA TYR A 122 -9.88 -19.69 -3.82
C TYR A 122 -10.86 -20.37 -4.79
N LEU A 123 -10.38 -21.25 -5.68
CA LEU A 123 -11.23 -21.87 -6.69
C LEU A 123 -11.80 -23.23 -6.26
N ILE A 124 -11.06 -24.00 -5.46
CA ILE A 124 -11.47 -25.35 -5.05
C ILE A 124 -11.99 -25.30 -3.61
N PRO A 125 -13.32 -25.39 -3.40
CA PRO A 125 -13.90 -25.28 -2.09
C PRO A 125 -13.75 -26.57 -1.27
N HIS A 126 -13.42 -26.43 0.00
CA HIS A 126 -13.45 -27.51 1.00
C HIS A 126 -14.72 -27.46 1.86
N SER A 127 -15.28 -26.27 2.07
CA SER A 127 -16.50 -26.07 2.86
C SER A 127 -17.64 -25.47 2.03
N GLU A 128 -18.85 -25.63 2.56
CA GLU A 128 -19.96 -24.73 2.23
C GLU A 128 -19.65 -23.30 2.71
N PRO A 129 -20.22 -22.27 2.06
CA PRO A 129 -20.06 -20.90 2.50
C PRO A 129 -20.69 -20.72 3.89
N TYR A 130 -20.02 -19.97 4.75
CA TYR A 130 -20.48 -19.66 6.10
C TYR A 130 -20.26 -18.19 6.43
N GLU A 131 -21.04 -17.68 7.37
CA GLU A 131 -21.06 -16.26 7.70
C GLU A 131 -20.39 -15.99 9.03
N ARG A 132 -19.59 -14.93 9.08
CA ARG A 132 -19.03 -14.39 10.32
C ARG A 132 -19.33 -12.90 10.42
N LYS A 133 -19.60 -12.42 11.64
CA LYS A 133 -19.82 -11.00 11.89
C LYS A 133 -18.48 -10.30 12.13
N ALA A 134 -18.30 -9.14 11.50
CA ALA A 134 -17.14 -8.30 11.70
C ALA A 134 -17.53 -6.82 11.83
N VAL A 135 -16.79 -6.08 12.64
CA VAL A 135 -16.90 -4.62 12.72
C VAL A 135 -15.85 -3.98 11.82
N VAL A 136 -16.28 -3.00 11.03
CA VAL A 136 -15.37 -2.18 10.22
C VAL A 136 -14.68 -1.19 11.14
N TYR A 137 -13.37 -1.33 11.33
CA TYR A 137 -12.61 -0.47 12.25
C TYR A 137 -11.92 0.70 11.56
N GLY A 138 -11.61 0.55 10.28
CA GLY A 138 -10.92 1.57 9.51
C GLY A 138 -11.00 1.25 8.02
N MET A 139 -10.91 2.30 7.21
CA MET A 139 -11.00 2.21 5.76
C MET A 139 -9.94 3.12 5.15
N LYS A 140 -9.25 2.66 4.11
CA LYS A 140 -8.23 3.44 3.40
C LYS A 140 -8.36 3.17 1.90
N ALA A 141 -8.56 4.24 1.14
CA ALA A 141 -8.44 4.19 -0.31
C ALA A 141 -7.02 4.62 -0.68
N GLU A 142 -6.24 3.72 -1.30
CA GLU A 142 -4.94 4.07 -1.85
C GLU A 142 -5.09 4.34 -3.35
N HIS A 143 -4.85 5.59 -3.75
CA HIS A 143 -4.89 6.02 -5.14
C HIS A 143 -3.47 6.28 -5.63
N ARG A 144 -2.65 5.23 -5.73
CA ARG A 144 -1.29 5.38 -6.30
C ARG A 144 -1.32 5.48 -7.82
N TYR A 145 -2.23 4.79 -8.52
CA TYR A 145 -2.47 4.92 -9.97
C TYR A 145 -3.93 4.62 -10.37
N ARG A 146 -4.42 5.25 -11.45
CA ARG A 146 -5.81 5.16 -11.96
C ARG A 146 -6.33 3.74 -12.25
N GLN A 147 -5.44 2.74 -12.28
CA GLN A 147 -5.71 1.34 -12.64
C GLN A 147 -5.43 0.36 -11.48
N ALA A 148 -4.93 0.84 -10.33
CA ALA A 148 -4.58 0.02 -9.16
C ALA A 148 -5.01 0.77 -7.88
N ALA A 149 -6.31 1.06 -7.78
CA ALA A 149 -6.88 1.62 -6.57
C ALA A 149 -7.21 0.47 -5.62
N HIS A 150 -6.48 0.37 -4.52
CA HIS A 150 -6.77 -0.60 -3.46
C HIS A 150 -7.68 0.06 -2.43
N ASN A 151 -8.76 -0.64 -2.08
CA ASN A 151 -9.76 -0.14 -1.14
C ASN A 151 -9.73 -1.03 0.09
N TYR A 152 -8.84 -0.69 1.02
CA TYR A 152 -8.63 -1.50 2.21
C TYR A 152 -9.72 -1.26 3.24
N VAL A 153 -10.29 -2.36 3.74
CA VAL A 153 -11.23 -2.39 4.86
C VAL A 153 -10.59 -3.19 5.98
N ASN A 154 -10.35 -2.56 7.12
CA ASN A 154 -9.86 -3.22 8.32
C ASN A 154 -11.06 -3.80 9.08
N LEU A 155 -11.14 -5.12 9.10
CA LEU A 155 -12.20 -5.89 9.74
C LEU A 155 -11.72 -6.42 11.09
N ARG A 156 -12.59 -6.35 12.10
CA ARG A 156 -12.41 -7.03 13.37
C ARG A 156 -13.56 -8.02 13.59
N PHE A 157 -13.27 -9.31 13.59
CA PHE A 157 -14.29 -10.34 13.77
C PHE A 157 -14.83 -10.36 15.21
N THR A 158 -16.15 -10.47 15.38
CA THR A 158 -16.79 -10.33 16.71
C THR A 158 -16.74 -11.58 17.56
N ASP A 159 -16.53 -12.74 16.94
CA ASP A 159 -16.46 -14.04 17.61
C ASP A 159 -15.11 -14.27 18.32
N ASN A 160 -14.01 -13.86 17.69
CA ASN A 160 -12.65 -14.13 18.20
C ASN A 160 -11.77 -12.88 18.33
N GLY A 161 -12.25 -11.71 17.90
CA GLY A 161 -11.52 -10.45 18.00
C GLY A 161 -10.38 -10.27 17.00
N GLU A 162 -10.22 -11.18 16.04
CA GLU A 162 -9.15 -11.16 15.05
C GLU A 162 -9.26 -9.96 14.09
N TRP A 163 -8.10 -9.43 13.73
CA TRP A 163 -7.94 -8.32 12.80
C TRP A 163 -7.54 -8.81 11.43
N TYR A 164 -8.17 -8.30 10.39
CA TYR A 164 -7.83 -8.61 9.01
C TYR A 164 -7.98 -7.39 8.11
N ARG A 165 -6.99 -7.16 7.24
CA ARG A 165 -7.06 -6.15 6.19
C ARG A 165 -7.59 -6.81 4.93
N TYR A 166 -8.82 -6.49 4.57
CA TYR A 166 -9.47 -6.98 3.36
C TYR A 166 -9.32 -5.97 2.23
N ASP A 167 -8.97 -6.45 1.03
CA ASP A 167 -8.97 -5.64 -0.19
C ASP A 167 -10.35 -5.73 -0.85
N ALA A 168 -11.16 -4.70 -0.61
CA ALA A 168 -12.56 -4.68 -1.01
C ALA A 168 -12.75 -4.21 -2.44
N ASP A 169 -13.76 -4.79 -3.11
CA ASP A 169 -14.25 -4.22 -4.36
C ASP A 169 -14.84 -2.84 -4.08
N TYR A 170 -14.75 -1.92 -5.06
CA TYR A 170 -15.21 -0.55 -4.90
C TYR A 170 -16.70 -0.47 -4.46
N ASP A 171 -17.53 -1.39 -4.97
CA ASP A 171 -18.94 -1.46 -4.62
C ASP A 171 -19.18 -1.93 -3.17
N GLU A 172 -18.33 -2.80 -2.64
CA GLU A 172 -18.38 -3.18 -1.23
C GLU A 172 -17.88 -2.03 -0.36
N TYR A 173 -16.74 -1.44 -0.73
CA TYR A 173 -16.10 -0.34 -0.01
C TYR A 173 -17.02 0.88 0.14
N LYS A 174 -17.64 1.36 -0.94
CA LYS A 174 -18.45 2.59 -0.92
C LYS A 174 -19.69 2.50 -0.02
N ASN A 175 -20.13 1.29 0.28
CA ASN A 175 -21.34 1.01 1.06
C ASN A 175 -21.06 0.76 2.54
N LEU A 176 -19.79 0.79 2.97
CA LEU A 176 -19.36 0.58 4.34
C LEU A 176 -18.90 1.89 4.99
N GLN A 177 -19.06 2.01 6.30
CA GLN A 177 -18.46 3.05 7.13
C GLN A 177 -17.74 2.45 8.34
N PRO A 178 -16.70 3.12 8.87
CA PRO A 178 -16.11 2.73 10.15
C PRO A 178 -17.17 2.73 11.26
N GLY A 179 -17.21 1.65 12.02
CA GLY A 179 -18.21 1.36 13.05
C GLY A 179 -19.35 0.44 12.59
N ASP A 180 -19.51 0.21 11.28
CA ASP A 180 -20.56 -0.67 10.78
C ASP A 180 -20.25 -2.13 11.13
N THR A 181 -21.29 -2.85 11.52
CA THR A 181 -21.23 -4.31 11.69
C THR A 181 -21.68 -4.95 10.38
N CYS A 182 -20.78 -5.67 9.73
CA CYS A 182 -21.00 -6.34 8.46
C CYS A 182 -21.02 -7.86 8.64
N ILE A 183 -21.71 -8.54 7.72
CA ILE A 183 -21.68 -9.99 7.59
C ILE A 183 -20.66 -10.33 6.51
N VAL A 184 -19.63 -11.07 6.89
CA VAL A 184 -18.56 -11.53 6.02
C VAL A 184 -18.87 -12.96 5.60
N THR A 185 -19.13 -13.16 4.31
CA THR A 185 -19.28 -14.51 3.76
C THR A 185 -17.91 -15.09 3.47
N LEU A 186 -17.60 -16.19 4.15
CA LEU A 186 -16.35 -16.92 4.05
C LEU A 186 -16.58 -18.28 3.41
N ARG A 187 -15.52 -18.81 2.80
CA ARG A 187 -15.51 -20.19 2.32
C ARG A 187 -14.10 -20.75 2.44
N ASP A 188 -13.97 -21.91 3.06
CA ASP A 188 -12.68 -22.57 3.17
C ASP A 188 -12.28 -23.16 1.82
N GLY A 189 -11.06 -22.84 1.41
CA GLY A 189 -10.44 -23.45 0.23
C GLY A 189 -9.89 -24.84 0.52
N ILE A 190 -9.35 -25.49 -0.53
CA ILE A 190 -8.74 -26.83 -0.44
C ILE A 190 -7.64 -26.94 0.63
N TRP A 191 -6.96 -25.84 0.93
CA TRP A 191 -5.92 -25.77 1.96
C TRP A 191 -6.44 -25.36 3.34
N ARG A 192 -7.77 -25.29 3.51
CA ARG A 192 -8.48 -24.86 4.73
C ARG A 192 -8.21 -23.42 5.17
N TYR A 193 -7.72 -22.58 4.26
CA TYR A 193 -7.66 -21.14 4.53
C TYR A 193 -8.99 -20.49 4.14
N PRO A 194 -9.62 -19.74 5.05
CA PRO A 194 -10.85 -19.02 4.76
C PRO A 194 -10.61 -17.95 3.71
N ALA A 195 -11.38 -17.97 2.62
CA ALA A 195 -11.40 -16.91 1.63
C ALA A 195 -12.67 -16.08 1.78
N ILE A 196 -12.51 -14.75 1.88
CA ILE A 196 -13.63 -13.81 1.87
C ILE A 196 -14.18 -13.75 0.45
N ARG A 197 -15.49 -13.97 0.33
CA ARG A 197 -16.20 -13.91 -0.96
C ARG A 197 -16.90 -12.59 -1.12
N HIS A 198 -17.64 -12.19 -0.09
CA HIS A 198 -18.48 -11.02 -0.13
C HIS A 198 -18.59 -10.40 1.26
N LEU A 199 -18.68 -9.07 1.29
CA LEU A 199 -19.15 -8.32 2.45
C LEU A 199 -20.57 -7.84 2.21
N GLN A 200 -21.48 -8.27 3.08
CA GLN A 200 -22.80 -7.68 3.16
C GLN A 200 -22.79 -6.54 4.18
N PRO A 201 -23.08 -5.30 3.75
CA PRO A 201 -23.36 -4.24 4.70
C PRO A 201 -24.60 -4.63 5.52
N PRO A 202 -24.73 -4.14 6.76
CA PRO A 202 -25.93 -4.40 7.54
C PRO A 202 -27.17 -3.95 6.76
N GLU A 203 -28.26 -4.71 6.85
CA GLU A 203 -29.57 -4.21 6.42
C GLU A 203 -29.76 -2.85 7.08
N LYS A 204 -30.10 -1.84 6.27
CA LYS A 204 -30.45 -0.50 6.75
C LYS A 204 -31.75 -0.56 7.55
N SER A 205 -31.73 -1.21 8.71
CA SER A 205 -32.59 -0.80 9.81
C SER A 205 -32.23 0.66 10.07
N ALA A 206 -33.26 1.51 10.13
CA ALA A 206 -33.12 2.89 10.54
C ALA A 206 -32.69 2.91 12.03
N SER A 207 -31.44 2.55 12.28
CA SER A 207 -30.75 2.73 13.55
C SER A 207 -30.43 4.22 13.68
N PRO A 208 -30.52 4.81 14.89
CA PRO A 208 -30.40 6.26 15.12
C PRO A 208 -28.95 6.79 14.97
N GLN A 209 -28.20 6.30 13.99
CA GLN A 209 -26.85 6.77 13.65
C GLN A 209 -26.84 8.20 13.09
N ARG A 210 -28.00 8.74 12.65
CA ARG A 210 -28.13 10.17 12.29
C ARG A 210 -27.83 11.11 13.45
N ASP A 211 -27.88 10.63 14.70
CA ASP A 211 -27.58 11.46 15.86
C ASP A 211 -26.22 11.14 16.49
N ILE A 212 -25.69 9.91 16.38
CA ILE A 212 -24.38 9.58 16.97
C ILE A 212 -23.22 10.30 16.26
N LYS A 213 -23.23 10.40 14.93
CA LYS A 213 -22.18 11.14 14.19
C LYS A 213 -22.27 12.64 14.46
N SER A 214 -23.49 13.17 14.55
CA SER A 214 -23.76 14.55 14.97
C SER A 214 -23.28 14.79 16.40
N LEU A 215 -23.56 13.88 17.34
CA LEU A 215 -23.11 13.93 18.72
C LEU A 215 -21.59 13.75 18.85
N LEU A 216 -20.97 12.87 18.06
CA LEU A 216 -19.51 12.69 18.02
C LEU A 216 -18.82 13.91 17.43
N ASN A 217 -19.37 14.47 16.35
CA ASN A 217 -18.90 15.72 15.78
C ASN A 217 -19.07 16.87 16.78
N HIS A 218 -20.22 16.95 17.45
CA HIS A 218 -20.48 17.98 18.44
C HIS A 218 -19.62 17.80 19.72
N LEU A 219 -19.35 16.56 20.13
CA LEU A 219 -18.42 16.23 21.21
C LEU A 219 -16.98 16.55 20.79
N ASN A 220 -16.60 16.28 19.54
CA ASN A 220 -15.30 16.64 18.99
C ASN A 220 -15.16 18.16 18.88
N GLU A 221 -16.16 18.88 18.38
CA GLU A 221 -16.21 20.34 18.34
C GLU A 221 -16.09 20.91 19.76
N ARG A 222 -16.85 20.40 20.74
CA ARG A 222 -16.71 20.83 22.15
C ARG A 222 -15.34 20.52 22.73
N LYS A 223 -14.73 19.37 22.38
CA LYS A 223 -13.35 19.03 22.79
C LYS A 223 -12.34 19.98 22.15
N THR A 224 -12.51 20.27 20.87
CA THR A 224 -11.68 21.19 20.09
C THR A 224 -11.80 22.62 20.59
N ASP A 225 -12.99 23.09 20.95
CA ASP A 225 -13.20 24.40 21.58
C ASP A 225 -12.52 24.51 22.95
N ARG A 226 -12.55 23.42 23.74
CA ARG A 226 -11.78 23.34 24.99
C ARG A 226 -10.29 23.39 24.74
N LEU A 227 -9.79 22.73 23.69
CA LEU A 227 -8.38 22.81 23.29
C LEU A 227 -8.02 24.22 22.83
N TYR A 228 -8.82 24.87 21.99
CA TYR A 228 -8.59 26.27 21.59
C TYR A 228 -8.55 27.20 22.81
N LYS A 229 -9.44 27.00 23.79
CA LYS A 229 -9.41 27.75 25.06
C LYS A 229 -8.18 27.44 25.91
N ALA A 230 -7.72 26.19 25.95
CA ALA A 230 -6.49 25.82 26.63
C ALA A 230 -5.25 26.41 25.93
N LEU A 231 -5.28 26.50 24.60
CA LEU A 231 -4.19 27.01 23.77
C LEU A 231 -4.17 28.53 23.65
N SER A 232 -5.27 29.24 23.92
CA SER A 232 -5.37 30.70 23.71
C SER A 232 -4.42 31.51 24.59
N GLY A 233 -3.89 30.92 25.67
CA GLY A 233 -2.86 31.52 26.53
C GLY A 233 -1.43 31.03 26.24
N SER A 234 -1.23 30.16 25.25
CA SER A 234 0.12 29.68 24.88
C SER A 234 0.91 30.75 24.12
N GLU A 235 2.24 30.74 24.26
CA GLU A 235 3.14 31.67 23.58
C GLU A 235 2.95 31.66 22.05
N ASN A 236 2.73 30.47 21.47
CA ASN A 236 2.46 30.30 20.05
C ASN A 236 1.15 30.96 19.61
N SER A 237 0.08 30.82 20.40
CA SER A 237 -1.20 31.48 20.09
C SER A 237 -1.15 33.00 20.26
N LEU A 238 -0.32 33.50 21.18
CA LEU A 238 -0.07 34.94 21.33
C LEU A 238 0.74 35.50 20.14
N ARG A 239 1.69 34.71 19.62
CA ARG A 239 2.61 35.12 18.56
C ARG A 239 2.06 34.96 17.15
N TYR A 240 1.35 33.86 16.89
CA TYR A 240 0.87 33.47 15.56
C TYR A 240 -0.65 33.44 15.43
N GLY A 241 -1.37 33.80 16.50
CA GLY A 241 -2.83 33.78 16.52
C GLY A 241 -3.41 32.36 16.65
N LYS A 242 -4.65 32.19 16.19
CA LYS A 242 -5.37 30.92 16.33
C LYS A 242 -4.73 29.85 15.42
N PRO A 243 -4.44 28.63 15.92
CA PRO A 243 -3.95 27.56 15.08
C PRO A 243 -4.95 27.21 13.96
N ILE A 244 -4.43 26.88 12.79
CA ILE A 244 -5.21 26.48 11.60
C ILE A 244 -5.66 25.03 11.67
N CYS A 245 -4.96 24.19 12.45
CA CYS A 245 -5.33 22.81 12.71
C CYS A 245 -5.12 22.50 14.19
N VAL A 246 -6.10 21.86 14.82
CA VAL A 246 -5.99 21.28 16.16
C VAL A 246 -6.66 19.92 16.12
N LYS A 247 -5.90 18.85 16.37
CA LYS A 247 -6.44 17.49 16.41
C LYS A 247 -5.76 16.64 17.49
N TYR A 248 -6.47 15.62 17.96
CA TYR A 248 -5.86 14.55 18.75
C TYR A 248 -5.06 13.62 17.82
N VAL A 249 -3.86 13.24 18.24
CA VAL A 249 -3.04 12.26 17.52
C VAL A 249 -3.58 10.87 17.83
N THR A 250 -3.91 10.11 16.78
CA THR A 250 -4.29 8.70 16.89
C THR A 250 -3.14 7.78 16.54
N SER A 251 -3.25 6.49 16.89
CA SER A 251 -2.25 5.49 16.48
C SER A 251 -2.12 5.35 14.97
N VAL A 252 -3.15 5.73 14.20
CA VAL A 252 -3.10 5.74 12.73
C VAL A 252 -2.27 6.93 12.22
N ASP A 253 -2.39 8.10 12.86
CA ASP A 253 -1.62 9.30 12.50
C ASP A 253 -0.11 9.11 12.76
N MET A 254 0.23 8.25 13.72
CA MET A 254 1.62 7.92 14.08
C MET A 254 2.36 7.17 12.95
N ALA A 255 1.69 6.62 11.94
CA ALA A 255 2.39 5.86 10.88
C ALA A 255 3.10 6.74 9.83
N ASP A 256 3.09 8.06 10.02
CA ASP A 256 3.53 9.10 9.08
C ASP A 256 4.90 9.67 9.52
N GLU A 257 5.81 9.95 8.57
CA GLU A 257 7.15 10.49 8.84
C GLU A 257 7.09 11.85 9.53
N PHE A 258 5.99 12.60 9.31
CA PHE A 258 5.75 13.89 9.93
C PHE A 258 5.78 13.86 11.47
N ARG A 259 5.51 12.71 12.10
CA ARG A 259 5.41 12.56 13.57
C ARG A 259 6.56 11.73 14.16
N VAL A 260 7.65 11.56 13.42
CA VAL A 260 8.80 10.75 13.84
C VAL A 260 9.35 11.14 15.21
N GLY A 261 9.29 12.43 15.57
CA GLY A 261 9.72 12.92 16.87
C GLY A 261 8.94 12.30 18.04
N LEU A 262 7.64 12.02 17.86
CA LEU A 262 6.81 11.36 18.87
C LEU A 262 7.23 9.90 19.14
N PHE A 263 7.91 9.23 18.21
CA PHE A 263 8.38 7.85 18.43
C PHE A 263 9.45 7.74 19.51
N ASN A 264 10.20 8.81 19.76
CA ASN A 264 11.17 8.84 20.87
C ASN A 264 10.49 8.99 22.24
N ILE A 265 9.21 9.34 22.24
CA ILE A 265 8.46 9.68 23.45
C ILE A 265 7.45 8.60 23.77
N THR A 266 6.71 8.07 22.79
CA THR A 266 5.57 7.17 23.00
C THR A 266 5.50 6.08 21.92
N THR A 267 4.80 4.99 22.24
CA THR A 267 4.52 3.89 21.29
C THR A 267 3.12 4.00 20.67
N PHE A 268 2.91 3.30 19.55
CA PHE A 268 1.60 3.18 18.90
C PHE A 268 0.54 2.59 19.83
N GLU A 269 0.92 1.58 20.61
CA GLU A 269 0.03 0.88 21.55
C GLU A 269 -0.42 1.80 22.69
N GLU A 270 0.49 2.63 23.24
CA GLU A 270 0.14 3.58 24.30
C GLU A 270 -0.86 4.65 23.86
N ILE A 271 -0.81 5.07 22.60
CA ILE A 271 -1.81 5.98 22.03
C ILE A 271 -3.12 5.24 21.74
N ALA A 272 -3.05 4.04 21.16
CA ALA A 272 -4.24 3.23 20.84
C ALA A 272 -5.04 2.86 22.09
N ASP A 273 -4.36 2.51 23.19
CA ASP A 273 -4.95 2.21 24.48
C ASP A 273 -5.42 3.47 25.24
N GLY A 274 -5.10 4.66 24.73
CA GLY A 274 -5.39 5.94 25.40
C GLY A 274 -4.58 6.17 26.68
N LYS A 275 -3.50 5.41 26.91
CA LYS A 275 -2.58 5.60 28.06
C LYS A 275 -1.88 6.95 27.97
N ARG A 276 -1.58 7.41 26.75
CA ARG A 276 -1.00 8.74 26.48
C ARG A 276 -1.78 9.42 25.39
N VAL A 277 -2.10 10.68 25.61
CA VAL A 277 -2.95 11.47 24.72
C VAL A 277 -2.16 12.67 24.24
N PHE A 278 -2.01 12.79 22.92
CA PHE A 278 -1.29 13.90 22.30
C PHE A 278 -2.24 14.75 21.46
N VAL A 279 -1.95 16.04 21.42
CA VAL A 279 -2.66 17.05 20.64
C VAL A 279 -1.67 17.69 19.68
N GLU A 280 -1.97 17.63 18.39
CA GLU A 280 -1.23 18.29 17.33
C GLU A 280 -1.88 19.64 17.03
N CYS A 281 -1.07 20.70 16.99
CA CYS A 281 -1.50 22.05 16.70
C CYS A 281 -0.62 22.65 15.61
N THR A 282 -1.21 23.14 14.53
CA THR A 282 -0.48 23.78 13.43
C THR A 282 -0.86 25.24 13.33
N TRP A 283 0.14 26.13 13.23
CA TRP A 283 0.00 27.55 12.94
C TRP A 283 0.55 27.88 11.56
N ASN A 284 -0.09 28.83 10.89
CA ASN A 284 0.46 29.48 9.72
C ASN A 284 1.33 30.65 10.18
N LEU A 285 2.58 30.72 9.70
CA LEU A 285 3.51 31.79 10.06
C LEU A 285 3.35 33.02 9.17
N GLY A 286 2.48 32.96 8.14
CA GLY A 286 2.12 34.10 7.28
C GLY A 286 3.19 34.51 6.28
N HIS A 287 4.38 33.92 6.32
CA HIS A 287 5.42 34.10 5.32
C HIS A 287 5.20 33.12 4.16
N LYS A 288 5.03 33.69 2.96
CA LYS A 288 5.09 32.95 1.70
C LYS A 288 6.49 33.08 1.12
N ASP A 289 7.07 31.98 0.66
CA ASP A 289 8.34 32.01 -0.05
C ASP A 289 8.18 32.51 -1.49
N GLU A 290 9.27 32.54 -2.25
CA GLU A 290 9.26 32.99 -3.65
C GLU A 290 8.40 32.11 -4.58
N TYR A 291 8.07 30.89 -4.15
CA TYR A 291 7.21 29.93 -4.87
C TYR A 291 5.75 29.99 -4.42
N GLY A 292 5.44 30.76 -3.37
CA GLY A 292 4.10 30.94 -2.82
C GLY A 292 3.74 29.93 -1.71
N GLU A 293 4.69 29.13 -1.25
CA GLU A 293 4.52 28.12 -0.20
C GLU A 293 4.45 28.76 1.18
N GLU A 294 3.53 28.29 2.02
CA GLU A 294 3.27 28.86 3.33
C GLU A 294 4.10 28.17 4.42
N GLN A 295 4.91 28.94 5.13
CA GLN A 295 5.63 28.43 6.29
C GLN A 295 4.66 28.14 7.45
N ARG A 296 4.80 26.95 8.02
CA ARG A 296 3.97 26.42 9.09
C ARG A 296 4.81 25.93 10.25
N LEU A 297 4.23 26.01 11.43
CA LEU A 297 4.79 25.49 12.66
C LEU A 297 3.79 24.52 13.26
N THR A 298 4.20 23.28 13.46
CA THR A 298 3.40 22.30 14.18
C THR A 298 4.04 21.97 15.51
N TYR A 299 3.26 22.02 16.58
CA TYR A 299 3.65 21.56 17.91
C TYR A 299 2.78 20.39 18.33
N TRP A 300 3.40 19.46 19.04
CA TRP A 300 2.70 18.41 19.75
C TRP A 300 2.74 18.65 21.25
N TYR A 301 1.57 18.52 21.86
CA TYR A 301 1.38 18.63 23.30
C TYR A 301 0.92 17.30 23.85
N GLU A 302 1.46 16.88 24.99
CA GLU A 302 0.90 15.78 25.75
C GLU A 302 -0.13 16.31 26.73
N GLN A 303 -1.32 15.70 26.72
CA GLN A 303 -2.37 16.01 27.67
C GLN A 303 -2.16 15.17 28.95
N ARG A 304 -1.83 15.86 30.06
CA ARG A 304 -1.67 15.23 31.38
C ARG A 304 -2.52 15.99 32.40
N ALA A 305 -3.31 15.26 33.18
CA ALA A 305 -4.14 15.81 34.27
C ALA A 305 -4.98 17.05 33.88
N GLY A 306 -5.47 17.10 32.62
CA GLY A 306 -6.28 18.21 32.10
C GLY A 306 -5.49 19.43 31.59
N ALA A 307 -4.15 19.39 31.62
CA ALA A 307 -3.26 20.43 31.05
C ALA A 307 -2.51 19.91 29.82
N LEU A 308 -2.03 20.83 28.99
CA LEU A 308 -1.23 20.55 27.78
C LEU A 308 0.23 20.93 28.03
N TYR A 309 1.14 19.97 27.83
CA TYR A 309 2.57 20.18 27.97
C TYR A 309 3.25 20.08 26.61
N PRO A 310 4.04 21.06 26.15
CA PRO A 310 4.74 20.97 24.88
C PRO A 310 5.77 19.86 24.95
N VAL A 311 5.85 19.05 23.89
CA VAL A 311 6.75 17.89 23.85
C VAL A 311 7.70 17.97 22.67
N ASP A 312 7.20 18.34 21.49
CA ASP A 312 8.01 18.45 20.29
C ASP A 312 7.42 19.45 19.29
N SER A 313 8.21 19.88 18.31
CA SER A 313 7.77 20.76 17.24
C SER A 313 8.54 20.58 15.94
N VAL A 314 7.88 20.95 14.85
CA VAL A 314 8.46 20.96 13.51
C VAL A 314 8.07 22.22 12.76
N TYR A 315 9.07 22.82 12.10
CA TYR A 315 8.87 23.86 11.10
C TYR A 315 8.87 23.21 9.72
N TRP A 316 7.88 23.55 8.90
CA TRP A 316 7.71 22.99 7.56
C TRP A 316 7.02 23.97 6.63
N ASP A 317 7.16 23.79 5.33
CA ASP A 317 6.42 24.55 4.31
C ASP A 317 5.47 23.62 3.56
N THR A 318 4.46 24.19 2.89
CA THR A 318 3.44 23.41 2.18
C THR A 318 3.94 22.63 0.96
N GLY A 319 5.19 22.86 0.54
CA GLY A 319 5.84 22.12 -0.53
C GLY A 319 6.63 20.90 -0.07
N MET A 320 6.77 20.67 1.23
CA MET A 320 7.42 19.47 1.78
C MET A 320 6.52 18.25 1.69
N ASP A 321 7.06 17.16 1.13
CA ASP A 321 6.46 15.83 1.18
C ASP A 321 6.96 15.08 2.42
N PHE A 322 6.03 14.51 3.20
CA PHE A 322 6.27 13.63 4.35
C PHE A 322 5.64 12.26 4.11
#